data_AF-A0A9P0HJJ0-F1
#
_entry.id   AF-A0A9P0HJJ0-F1
#
_cell.length_a   1.000
_cell.length_b   1.000
_cell.length_c   1.000
_cell.angle_alpha   90.00
_cell.angle_beta   90.00
_cell.angle_gamma   90.00
#
_symmetry.space_group_name_H-M   'P 1'
#
loop_
_entity.id
_entity.type
_entity.pdbx_description
1 polymer ?
#
loop_
_entity_poly.entity_id
_entity_poly.type
_entity_poly.pdbx_seq_one_letter_code
_entity_poly.pdbx_strand_id
1 'polypeptide(L)'
;MAYSADKASKRPVWLPPTVSPAIMESIDNPILIYNENYMDKGESMAKKGLPTLPDITLTSQFTSLSLASADKNDNINRSFLLIDGKESLKVSSSEEFIKKLCVDCDARVKVVSIFGNTGDGKSHTLNHLFFGGSEVFPISADQTSCTVGIWGAYDPSTSTICLDTEGLLGSTLEEVRRTRLLLKVLAISDVIIYRTRSERLHRDLFTFLGSASRAYSCHFQSALESINNRSHSASKGLLGPAVIISHETRNTKPLTTSSVESPEDILRTRFLKLNLDIDAFSSLTYVGQQTVELPTQYNMLRRTVISELSNTAVRSPRSPKFVFSTLKALNDKFNGAVKQNVEIFPDEYFTCPAACLSCGARCQSSMGHEGNNPDHKSDTNCRYTHQYENIRYICKTCYKNGKEIIVKPEAFTSNESSWFSIAKYAWSGYVIECPNCGEIYRSRQYWFGNVSPELSAVRTEIHHIWPGVNIVFSVDLLFVFLIYIFVCNNFVVQ
;
A
#
# COMPACT_ATOMS: atom_id res chain seq x y z
N MET A 1 -33.88 32.51 81.36
CA MET A 1 -35.07 33.11 80.69
C MET A 1 -34.70 33.16 79.21
N ALA A 2 -35.19 32.32 78.29
CA ALA A 2 -36.60 32.06 77.91
C ALA A 2 -37.26 33.36 77.40
N TYR A 3 -37.84 33.49 76.20
CA TYR A 3 -38.38 32.60 75.13
C TYR A 3 -37.93 33.14 73.73
N SER A 4 -38.28 32.66 72.52
CA SER A 4 -39.26 31.68 72.03
C SER A 4 -38.79 31.03 70.70
N ALA A 5 -39.47 29.97 70.27
CA ALA A 5 -39.29 29.34 68.95
C ALA A 5 -40.12 30.00 67.84
N ASP A 6 -39.78 29.75 66.57
CA ASP A 6 -40.80 29.39 65.58
C ASP A 6 -40.30 28.44 64.47
N LYS A 7 -41.24 27.95 63.65
CA LYS A 7 -41.25 26.60 63.05
C LYS A 7 -40.57 26.44 61.68
N ALA A 8 -40.31 25.16 61.39
CA ALA A 8 -39.73 24.64 60.15
C ALA A 8 -40.65 24.68 58.92
N SER A 9 -40.03 24.70 57.74
CA SER A 9 -40.62 24.15 56.50
C SER A 9 -39.56 23.34 55.74
N LYS A 10 -39.95 22.18 55.21
CA LYS A 10 -39.05 21.15 54.65
C LYS A 10 -38.78 21.40 53.17
N ARG A 11 -37.54 21.17 52.73
CA ARG A 11 -37.20 20.83 51.32
C ARG A 11 -36.38 19.54 51.32
N PRO A 12 -36.63 18.58 50.41
CA PRO A 12 -35.88 17.34 50.37
C PRO A 12 -34.47 17.57 49.81
N VAL A 13 -33.45 17.06 50.50
CA VAL A 13 -32.08 16.98 50.01
C VAL A 13 -31.92 15.64 49.29
N TRP A 14 -31.42 15.67 48.05
CA TRP A 14 -31.09 14.46 47.29
C TRP A 14 -29.58 14.20 47.42
N LEU A 15 -29.20 13.09 48.06
CA LEU A 15 -27.81 12.66 48.22
C LEU A 15 -27.47 11.57 47.19
N PRO A 16 -26.30 11.62 46.53
CA PRO A 16 -25.87 10.57 45.61
C PRO A 16 -25.26 9.37 46.37
N PRO A 17 -25.48 8.12 45.93
CA PRO A 17 -24.82 6.95 46.51
C PRO A 17 -23.41 6.73 45.92
N THR A 18 -22.46 6.37 46.78
CA THR A 18 -21.07 6.07 46.44
C THR A 18 -20.83 4.58 46.14
N VAL A 19 -20.00 4.30 45.13
CA VAL A 19 -19.48 2.96 44.71
C VAL A 19 -18.15 2.67 45.48
N SER A 20 -17.57 1.47 45.67
CA SER A 20 -17.64 0.11 45.05
C SER A 20 -17.08 -0.93 46.08
N PRO A 21 -16.58 -2.15 45.75
CA PRO A 21 -16.84 -3.10 44.64
C PRO A 21 -17.02 -4.59 45.10
N ALA A 22 -17.41 -5.51 44.21
CA ALA A 22 -17.15 -6.96 44.41
C ALA A 22 -17.13 -7.78 43.09
N ILE A 23 -15.91 -8.20 42.70
CA ILE A 23 -15.51 -9.50 42.11
C ILE A 23 -16.41 -10.14 41.03
N MET A 24 -15.89 -10.14 39.79
CA MET A 24 -16.16 -11.20 38.79
C MET A 24 -15.15 -12.33 38.98
N GLU A 25 -15.58 -13.59 38.89
CA GLU A 25 -14.70 -14.74 38.61
C GLU A 25 -14.90 -15.24 37.18
N SER A 26 -13.82 -15.76 36.58
CA SER A 26 -13.74 -16.04 35.14
C SER A 26 -14.06 -17.49 34.80
N ILE A 27 -14.54 -17.74 33.58
CA ILE A 27 -14.28 -18.99 32.87
C ILE A 27 -13.88 -18.68 31.42
N ASP A 28 -12.61 -18.37 31.22
CA ASP A 28 -11.91 -18.59 29.95
C ASP A 28 -11.12 -19.90 30.06
N ASN A 29 -11.50 -20.92 29.29
CA ASN A 29 -10.55 -21.55 28.36
C ASN A 29 -11.23 -22.58 27.43
N PRO A 30 -10.91 -22.57 26.11
CA PRO A 30 -11.39 -23.57 25.17
C PRO A 30 -10.41 -24.75 25.04
N ILE A 31 -10.88 -25.97 25.29
CA ILE A 31 -10.12 -27.20 25.01
C ILE A 31 -10.98 -28.20 24.23
N LEU A 32 -10.47 -28.57 23.06
CA LEU A 32 -10.80 -29.69 22.18
C LEU A 32 -12.10 -29.68 21.34
N ILE A 33 -11.84 -29.80 20.03
CA ILE A 33 -12.74 -30.15 18.94
C ILE A 33 -12.80 -31.70 18.84
N TYR A 34 -13.83 -32.22 18.16
CA TYR A 34 -14.07 -33.62 17.76
C TYR A 34 -14.66 -34.58 18.82
N ASN A 35 -15.93 -34.92 18.62
CA ASN A 35 -16.25 -36.12 17.83
C ASN A 35 -17.66 -36.09 17.23
N GLU A 36 -17.78 -36.54 15.99
CA GLU A 36 -19.05 -36.94 15.37
C GLU A 36 -19.53 -38.26 16.00
N ASN A 37 -20.84 -38.52 16.03
CA ASN A 37 -21.42 -39.73 15.40
C ASN A 37 -22.95 -39.95 15.60
N TYR A 38 -23.62 -40.08 14.45
CA TYR A 38 -24.59 -41.14 14.10
C TYR A 38 -26.06 -41.21 14.61
N MET A 39 -26.92 -41.55 13.64
CA MET A 39 -28.32 -42.05 13.66
C MET A 39 -29.40 -41.07 14.13
N ASP A 40 -30.35 -40.64 13.29
CA ASP A 40 -31.29 -41.37 12.41
C ASP A 40 -32.42 -42.10 13.16
N LYS A 41 -33.65 -41.63 12.91
CA LYS A 41 -34.93 -42.36 12.94
C LYS A 41 -36.02 -41.41 12.45
N GLY A 42 -36.47 -41.60 11.22
CA GLY A 42 -37.69 -40.96 10.71
C GLY A 42 -38.95 -41.70 11.15
N GLU A 43 -40.11 -41.07 10.96
CA GLU A 43 -41.38 -41.78 10.87
C GLU A 43 -42.34 -41.04 9.92
N SER A 44 -43.20 -41.80 9.24
CA SER A 44 -43.95 -41.34 8.07
C SER A 44 -45.46 -41.38 8.30
N MET A 45 -46.20 -40.42 7.73
CA MET A 45 -47.62 -40.63 7.43
C MET A 45 -47.98 -40.06 6.05
N ALA A 46 -48.58 -40.90 5.21
CA ALA A 46 -49.08 -40.53 3.89
C ALA A 46 -50.61 -40.57 3.86
N LYS A 47 -51.26 -39.62 3.18
CA LYS A 47 -52.66 -39.70 2.75
C LYS A 47 -52.82 -39.16 1.33
N LYS A 48 -53.56 -39.91 0.49
CA LYS A 48 -54.08 -39.53 -0.84
C LYS A 48 -55.45 -38.83 -0.63
N GLY A 49 -56.00 -37.97 -1.51
CA GLY A 49 -55.60 -37.42 -2.81
C GLY A 49 -56.74 -36.57 -3.43
N LEU A 50 -56.69 -36.29 -4.74
CA LEU A 50 -57.64 -35.50 -5.58
C LEU A 50 -57.50 -33.94 -5.55
N PRO A 51 -57.93 -33.19 -6.60
CA PRO A 51 -57.03 -32.23 -7.25
C PRO A 51 -57.67 -30.88 -7.68
N THR A 52 -57.23 -29.75 -7.12
CA THR A 52 -57.78 -28.43 -7.51
C THR A 52 -56.74 -27.31 -7.51
N LEU A 53 -56.38 -26.87 -8.74
CA LEU A 53 -55.82 -25.55 -9.12
C LEU A 53 -54.45 -25.13 -8.51
N PRO A 54 -53.65 -24.32 -9.23
CA PRO A 54 -52.29 -23.99 -8.79
C PRO A 54 -52.31 -22.92 -7.69
N ASP A 55 -51.94 -23.32 -6.48
CA ASP A 55 -51.74 -22.39 -5.37
C ASP A 55 -50.42 -21.62 -5.57
N ILE A 56 -50.50 -20.29 -5.62
CA ILE A 56 -49.33 -19.42 -5.84
C ILE A 56 -48.56 -19.30 -4.52
N THR A 57 -47.82 -20.35 -4.18
CA THR A 57 -46.88 -20.33 -3.06
C THR A 57 -45.68 -19.47 -3.43
N LEU A 58 -45.53 -18.35 -2.72
CA LEU A 58 -44.42 -17.40 -2.81
C LEU A 58 -43.08 -18.06 -2.46
N THR A 59 -42.44 -18.72 -3.42
CA THR A 59 -41.01 -18.98 -3.37
C THR A 59 -40.28 -17.66 -3.62
N SER A 60 -39.83 -17.02 -2.55
CA SER A 60 -39.08 -15.77 -2.58
C SER A 60 -37.65 -15.92 -3.11
N GLN A 61 -37.52 -16.43 -4.34
CA GLN A 61 -36.32 -16.24 -5.15
C GLN A 61 -36.44 -14.91 -5.88
N PHE A 62 -36.05 -13.83 -5.21
CA PHE A 62 -35.78 -12.55 -5.86
C PHE A 62 -34.49 -12.68 -6.70
N THR A 63 -34.61 -13.32 -7.87
CA THR A 63 -33.69 -13.10 -8.98
C THR A 63 -34.06 -11.76 -9.61
N SER A 64 -33.37 -10.69 -9.18
CA SER A 64 -33.44 -9.39 -9.82
C SER A 64 -33.04 -9.55 -11.30
N LEU A 65 -34.02 -9.50 -12.19
CA LEU A 65 -33.81 -9.58 -13.62
C LEU A 65 -33.04 -8.33 -14.07
N SER A 66 -31.76 -8.50 -14.40
CA SER A 66 -31.00 -7.48 -15.11
C SER A 66 -31.56 -7.36 -16.52
N LEU A 67 -32.41 -6.35 -16.72
CA LEU A 67 -32.99 -6.04 -18.03
C LEU A 67 -31.89 -5.50 -18.96
N ALA A 68 -31.15 -6.41 -19.59
CA ALA A 68 -30.11 -6.08 -20.55
C ALA A 68 -30.73 -5.56 -21.84
N SER A 69 -30.97 -4.25 -21.91
CA SER A 69 -31.18 -3.54 -23.18
C SER A 69 -29.92 -3.67 -24.03
N ALA A 70 -30.02 -4.42 -25.12
CA ALA A 70 -28.90 -4.78 -25.98
C ALA A 70 -28.55 -3.67 -26.96
N ASP A 71 -28.07 -2.53 -26.45
CA ASP A 71 -27.50 -1.47 -27.28
C ASP A 71 -26.04 -1.80 -27.62
N LYS A 72 -25.79 -2.01 -28.90
CA LYS A 72 -24.45 -2.22 -29.46
C LYS A 72 -23.81 -0.88 -29.81
N ASN A 73 -23.21 -0.23 -28.82
CA ASN A 73 -22.01 0.61 -29.01
C ASN A 73 -21.34 0.96 -27.68
N ASP A 74 -20.05 1.33 -27.78
CA ASP A 74 -19.26 2.08 -26.79
C ASP A 74 -18.95 1.43 -25.44
N ASN A 75 -17.94 0.56 -25.48
CA ASN A 75 -16.68 0.64 -24.73
C ASN A 75 -16.60 1.60 -23.50
N ILE A 76 -17.39 1.39 -22.43
CA ILE A 76 -17.39 2.24 -21.23
C ILE A 76 -17.34 1.40 -19.93
N ASN A 77 -16.39 1.75 -19.06
CA ASN A 77 -16.11 1.15 -17.75
C ASN A 77 -17.38 0.93 -16.91
N ARG A 78 -17.76 -0.33 -16.69
CA ARG A 78 -18.76 -0.74 -15.70
C ARG A 78 -18.11 -1.59 -14.64
N SER A 79 -18.53 -1.43 -13.38
CA SER A 79 -18.09 -2.32 -12.31
C SER A 79 -18.65 -3.74 -12.50
N PHE A 80 -17.96 -4.73 -11.93
CA PHE A 80 -18.42 -6.12 -11.91
C PHE A 80 -18.33 -6.70 -10.50
N LEU A 81 -19.23 -7.63 -10.18
CA LEU A 81 -19.20 -8.38 -8.93
C LEU A 81 -17.98 -9.31 -8.91
N LEU A 82 -17.05 -9.06 -7.98
CA LEU A 82 -15.82 -9.83 -7.80
C LEU A 82 -16.05 -10.98 -6.81
N ILE A 83 -16.67 -10.70 -5.66
CA ILE A 83 -17.04 -11.68 -4.63
C ILE A 83 -18.49 -11.43 -4.22
N ASP A 84 -19.32 -12.48 -4.15
CA ASP A 84 -20.72 -12.34 -3.68
C ASP A 84 -20.85 -12.37 -2.14
N GLY A 85 -22.07 -12.10 -1.64
CA GLY A 85 -22.40 -12.19 -0.21
C GLY A 85 -22.30 -13.60 0.41
N LYS A 86 -21.96 -14.63 -0.38
CA LYS A 86 -21.63 -15.99 0.09
C LYS A 86 -20.12 -16.24 0.12
N GLU A 87 -19.30 -15.20 -0.06
CA GLU A 87 -17.84 -15.25 -0.23
C GLU A 87 -17.35 -16.08 -1.44
N SER A 88 -18.20 -16.27 -2.45
CA SER A 88 -17.83 -16.94 -3.70
C SER A 88 -17.24 -15.92 -4.69
N LEU A 89 -15.96 -16.13 -5.03
CA LEU A 89 -15.26 -15.42 -6.10
C LEU A 89 -15.94 -15.70 -7.45
N LYS A 90 -16.31 -14.66 -8.19
CA LYS A 90 -17.05 -14.72 -9.48
C LYS A 90 -16.15 -14.58 -10.70
N VAL A 91 -14.86 -14.86 -10.51
CA VAL A 91 -13.81 -14.80 -11.53
C VAL A 91 -12.90 -16.01 -11.32
N SER A 92 -12.69 -16.79 -12.37
CA SER A 92 -12.05 -18.11 -12.31
C SER A 92 -10.53 -18.06 -12.55
N SER A 93 -10.09 -17.13 -13.42
CA SER A 93 -8.71 -17.00 -13.90
C SER A 93 -8.21 -15.55 -13.92
N SER A 94 -6.90 -15.37 -14.05
CA SER A 94 -6.27 -14.03 -14.06
C SER A 94 -6.60 -13.24 -15.33
N GLU A 95 -6.81 -13.95 -16.43
CA GLU A 95 -7.16 -13.44 -17.75
C GLU A 95 -8.62 -12.97 -17.76
N GLU A 96 -9.51 -13.70 -17.09
CA GLU A 96 -10.90 -13.28 -16.88
C GLU A 96 -10.99 -12.02 -16.01
N PHE A 97 -10.15 -11.91 -14.97
CA PHE A 97 -10.06 -10.72 -14.11
C PHE A 97 -9.62 -9.49 -14.90
N ILE A 98 -8.53 -9.61 -15.67
CA ILE A 98 -8.00 -8.55 -16.54
C ILE A 98 -9.05 -8.13 -17.57
N LYS A 99 -9.70 -9.10 -18.23
CA LYS A 99 -10.74 -8.85 -19.23
C LYS A 99 -11.96 -8.13 -18.63
N LYS A 100 -12.40 -8.50 -17.42
CA LYS A 100 -13.52 -7.84 -16.72
C LYS A 100 -13.18 -6.43 -16.22
N LEU A 101 -11.90 -6.16 -15.92
CA LEU A 101 -11.41 -4.81 -15.58
C LEU A 101 -11.16 -3.93 -16.81
N CYS A 102 -11.17 -4.48 -18.03
CA CYS A 102 -10.74 -3.77 -19.24
C CYS A 102 -9.34 -3.14 -19.13
N VAL A 103 -8.43 -3.82 -18.42
CA VAL A 103 -7.05 -3.36 -18.18
C VAL A 103 -6.06 -4.08 -19.10
N ASP A 104 -4.94 -3.44 -19.44
CA ASP A 104 -3.82 -4.10 -20.12
C ASP A 104 -3.17 -5.17 -19.21
N CYS A 105 -2.71 -6.28 -19.77
CA CYS A 105 -2.03 -7.32 -19.02
C CYS A 105 -0.68 -6.88 -18.44
N ASP A 106 -0.03 -5.92 -19.11
CA ASP A 106 1.28 -5.39 -18.73
C ASP A 106 1.18 -4.11 -17.89
N ALA A 107 -0.04 -3.63 -17.62
CA ALA A 107 -0.29 -2.50 -16.72
C ALA A 107 0.29 -2.76 -15.32
N ARG A 108 0.85 -1.72 -14.70
CA ARG A 108 1.25 -1.71 -13.29
C ARG A 108 0.19 -0.94 -12.51
N VAL A 109 -0.60 -1.64 -11.70
CA VAL A 109 -1.76 -1.09 -11.00
C VAL A 109 -1.59 -1.00 -9.50
N LYS A 110 -2.30 -0.05 -8.90
CA LYS A 110 -2.56 0.06 -7.46
C LYS A 110 -3.99 -0.38 -7.14
N VAL A 111 -4.28 -0.69 -5.88
CA VAL A 111 -5.63 -1.10 -5.42
C VAL A 111 -6.15 -0.16 -4.33
N VAL A 112 -7.36 0.36 -4.50
CA VAL A 112 -8.07 1.15 -3.48
C VAL A 112 -9.34 0.44 -3.08
N SER A 113 -9.60 0.31 -1.78
CA SER A 113 -10.89 -0.17 -1.27
C SER A 113 -11.57 0.87 -0.39
N ILE A 114 -12.90 0.90 -0.38
CA ILE A 114 -13.69 1.73 0.52
C ILE A 114 -14.47 0.88 1.53
N PHE A 115 -14.41 1.26 2.80
CA PHE A 115 -15.19 0.69 3.90
C PHE A 115 -16.03 1.77 4.57
N GLY A 116 -16.96 1.37 5.43
CA GLY A 116 -17.92 2.27 6.08
C GLY A 116 -19.28 1.60 6.26
N ASN A 117 -20.16 2.24 7.02
CA ASN A 117 -21.48 1.68 7.31
C ASN A 117 -22.37 1.66 6.06
N THR A 118 -23.50 0.96 6.16
CA THR A 118 -24.55 1.04 5.14
C THR A 118 -25.13 2.45 5.13
N GLY A 119 -25.30 3.06 3.95
CA GLY A 119 -25.81 4.43 3.81
C GLY A 119 -24.76 5.56 3.86
N ASP A 120 -23.48 5.28 4.18
CA ASP A 120 -22.42 6.32 4.25
C ASP A 120 -22.00 6.91 2.88
N GLY A 121 -22.58 6.41 1.77
CA GLY A 121 -22.32 6.90 0.41
C GLY A 121 -20.98 6.41 -0.18
N LYS A 122 -20.62 5.14 0.06
CA LYS A 122 -19.35 4.53 -0.41
C LYS A 122 -19.21 4.53 -1.93
N SER A 123 -20.12 3.88 -2.64
CA SER A 123 -20.17 3.77 -4.10
C SER A 123 -20.19 5.16 -4.77
N HIS A 124 -21.02 6.07 -4.25
CA HIS A 124 -21.06 7.49 -4.64
C HIS A 124 -19.70 8.18 -4.48
N THR A 125 -19.02 7.97 -3.34
CA THR A 125 -17.68 8.54 -3.09
C THR A 125 -16.65 8.00 -4.07
N LEU A 126 -16.62 6.70 -4.36
CA LEU A 126 -15.70 6.13 -5.38
C LEU A 126 -15.97 6.69 -6.78
N ASN A 127 -17.24 6.79 -7.20
CA ASN A 127 -17.63 7.37 -8.48
C ASN A 127 -17.10 8.81 -8.64
N HIS A 128 -17.18 9.65 -7.60
CA HIS A 128 -16.64 11.01 -7.63
C HIS A 128 -15.10 11.10 -7.54
N LEU A 129 -14.43 10.16 -6.86
CA LEU A 129 -12.98 10.17 -6.72
C LEU A 129 -12.25 9.73 -8.00
N PHE A 130 -12.77 8.72 -8.68
CA PHE A 130 -12.08 8.04 -9.81
C PHE A 130 -12.78 8.21 -11.16
N PHE A 131 -14.12 8.28 -11.17
CA PHE A 131 -14.91 8.24 -12.42
C PHE A 131 -15.60 9.58 -12.75
N GLY A 132 -15.13 10.69 -12.16
CA GLY A 132 -15.65 12.03 -12.41
C GLY A 132 -17.10 12.27 -11.96
N GLY A 133 -17.64 11.38 -11.13
CA GLY A 133 -19.06 11.35 -10.74
C GLY A 133 -19.93 10.43 -11.60
N SER A 134 -19.37 9.79 -12.63
CA SER A 134 -20.09 8.81 -13.46
C SER A 134 -20.45 7.56 -12.65
N GLU A 135 -21.65 7.03 -12.86
CA GLU A 135 -22.18 5.88 -12.11
C GLU A 135 -21.59 4.55 -12.61
N VAL A 136 -20.32 4.30 -12.26
CA VAL A 136 -19.61 3.04 -12.56
C VAL A 136 -19.93 1.97 -11.53
N PHE A 137 -19.99 2.34 -10.25
CA PHE A 137 -20.62 1.57 -9.18
C PHE A 137 -22.09 2.00 -9.02
N PRO A 138 -23.07 1.09 -9.04
CA PRO A 138 -24.48 1.43 -8.88
C PRO A 138 -24.76 2.17 -7.57
N ILE A 139 -25.66 3.16 -7.60
CA ILE A 139 -26.13 3.92 -6.45
C ILE A 139 -27.64 3.73 -6.31
N SER A 140 -28.15 3.64 -5.08
CA SER A 140 -29.58 3.73 -4.80
C SER A 140 -29.83 4.68 -3.62
N ALA A 141 -31.01 5.31 -3.64
CA ALA A 141 -31.54 6.10 -2.54
C ALA A 141 -32.35 5.25 -1.53
N ASP A 142 -32.64 3.99 -1.84
CA ASP A 142 -33.49 3.12 -1.02
C ASP A 142 -32.74 2.59 0.21
N GLN A 143 -33.38 2.68 1.38
CA GLN A 143 -32.81 2.19 2.65
C GLN A 143 -32.59 0.66 2.67
N THR A 144 -33.26 -0.08 1.79
CA THR A 144 -33.14 -1.54 1.62
C THR A 144 -32.11 -1.94 0.57
N SER A 145 -31.57 -1.00 -0.21
CA SER A 145 -30.62 -1.28 -1.29
C SER A 145 -29.19 -1.02 -0.81
N CYS A 146 -28.44 -2.08 -0.57
CA CYS A 146 -27.00 -2.01 -0.26
C CYS A 146 -26.16 -2.70 -1.34
N THR A 147 -24.90 -2.27 -1.50
CA THR A 147 -23.90 -3.05 -2.24
C THR A 147 -23.77 -4.42 -1.56
N VAL A 148 -24.10 -5.50 -2.28
CA VAL A 148 -23.90 -6.87 -1.79
C VAL A 148 -22.55 -7.39 -2.31
N GLY A 149 -21.73 -7.93 -1.41
CA GLY A 149 -20.40 -8.45 -1.74
C GLY A 149 -19.34 -7.37 -2.02
N ILE A 150 -18.42 -7.66 -2.94
CA ILE A 150 -17.37 -6.74 -3.41
C ILE A 150 -17.48 -6.56 -4.91
N TRP A 151 -17.44 -5.29 -5.35
CA TRP A 151 -17.45 -4.91 -6.76
C TRP A 151 -16.10 -4.30 -7.15
N GLY A 152 -15.61 -4.65 -8.33
CA GLY A 152 -14.36 -4.13 -8.88
C GLY A 152 -14.59 -3.26 -10.11
N ALA A 153 -13.82 -2.18 -10.24
CA ALA A 153 -13.70 -1.36 -11.44
C ALA A 153 -12.24 -0.89 -11.61
N TYR A 154 -11.85 -0.46 -12.82
CA TYR A 154 -10.53 0.10 -13.10
C TYR A 154 -10.64 1.55 -13.54
N ASP A 155 -9.83 2.43 -12.95
CA ASP A 155 -9.60 3.79 -13.42
C ASP A 155 -8.26 3.86 -14.19
N PRO A 156 -8.30 4.06 -15.53
CA PRO A 156 -7.10 4.28 -16.33
C PRO A 156 -6.35 5.56 -15.98
N SER A 157 -7.01 6.58 -15.40
CA SER A 157 -6.40 7.89 -15.15
C SER A 157 -5.40 7.87 -13.99
N THR A 158 -5.62 7.01 -12.98
CA THR A 158 -4.68 6.77 -11.87
C THR A 158 -4.11 5.36 -11.86
N SER A 159 -4.30 4.57 -12.93
CA SER A 159 -3.94 3.14 -13.01
C SER A 159 -4.34 2.34 -11.76
N THR A 160 -5.58 2.53 -11.30
CA THR A 160 -6.05 2.02 -10.01
C THR A 160 -7.25 1.09 -10.16
N ILE A 161 -7.20 -0.06 -9.50
CA ILE A 161 -8.37 -0.92 -9.28
C ILE A 161 -9.12 -0.39 -8.06
N CYS A 162 -10.36 0.03 -8.25
CA CYS A 162 -11.27 0.45 -7.19
C CYS A 162 -12.13 -0.74 -6.74
N LEU A 163 -12.26 -0.92 -5.43
CA LEU A 163 -13.07 -1.96 -4.80
C LEU A 163 -14.15 -1.32 -3.92
N ASP A 164 -15.41 -1.40 -4.34
CA ASP A 164 -16.56 -1.07 -3.48
C ASP A 164 -16.96 -2.30 -2.65
N THR A 165 -17.23 -2.11 -1.36
CA THR A 165 -17.58 -3.21 -0.45
C THR A 165 -18.94 -3.03 0.20
N GLU A 166 -19.55 -4.15 0.56
CA GLU A 166 -20.73 -4.20 1.41
C GLU A 166 -20.57 -3.41 2.72
N GLY A 167 -21.70 -2.92 3.26
CA GLY A 167 -21.76 -2.27 4.57
C GLY A 167 -21.51 -3.25 5.71
N LEU A 168 -20.76 -2.80 6.72
CA LEU A 168 -20.08 -3.71 7.66
C LEU A 168 -20.87 -4.06 8.93
N LEU A 169 -22.11 -3.56 9.07
CA LEU A 169 -22.95 -3.77 10.26
C LEU A 169 -23.85 -5.01 10.09
N GLY A 170 -23.87 -5.90 11.09
CA GLY A 170 -24.79 -7.04 11.15
C GLY A 170 -24.44 -8.07 12.25
N SER A 171 -24.97 -9.29 12.15
CA SER A 171 -25.03 -10.28 13.24
C SER A 171 -23.80 -11.21 13.36
N THR A 172 -23.65 -11.91 14.49
CA THR A 172 -22.43 -12.65 14.88
C THR A 172 -21.97 -13.75 13.90
N LEU A 173 -22.88 -14.51 13.27
CA LEU A 173 -22.51 -15.49 12.24
C LEU A 173 -22.01 -14.84 10.94
N GLU A 174 -22.42 -13.61 10.69
CA GLU A 174 -21.95 -12.80 9.57
C GLU A 174 -20.64 -12.07 9.92
N GLU A 175 -20.34 -11.78 11.20
CA GLU A 175 -19.09 -11.14 11.62
C GLU A 175 -17.85 -11.94 11.20
N VAL A 176 -17.87 -13.27 11.36
CA VAL A 176 -16.77 -14.14 10.90
C VAL A 176 -16.60 -14.04 9.38
N ARG A 177 -17.71 -14.03 8.63
CA ARG A 177 -17.69 -13.88 7.17
C ARG A 177 -17.16 -12.51 6.74
N ARG A 178 -17.68 -11.44 7.33
CA ARG A 178 -17.22 -10.06 7.12
C ARG A 178 -15.74 -9.91 7.48
N THR A 179 -15.25 -10.57 8.52
CA THR A 179 -13.84 -10.56 8.90
C THR A 179 -12.96 -11.26 7.85
N ARG A 180 -13.36 -12.43 7.33
CA ARG A 180 -12.63 -13.10 6.22
C ARG A 180 -12.65 -12.25 4.95
N LEU A 181 -13.80 -11.68 4.60
CA LEU A 181 -13.96 -10.79 3.44
C LEU A 181 -13.09 -9.53 3.57
N LEU A 182 -13.08 -8.92 4.75
CA LEU A 182 -12.23 -7.79 5.10
C LEU A 182 -10.76 -8.16 4.94
N LEU A 183 -10.29 -9.25 5.55
CA LEU A 183 -8.89 -9.71 5.43
C LEU A 183 -8.47 -9.95 3.98
N LYS A 184 -9.35 -10.51 3.13
CA LYS A 184 -9.11 -10.65 1.68
C LYS A 184 -8.85 -9.28 1.03
N VAL A 185 -9.66 -8.26 1.36
CA VAL A 185 -9.52 -6.89 0.81
C VAL A 185 -8.34 -6.13 1.41
N LEU A 186 -8.11 -6.16 2.72
CA LEU A 186 -6.94 -5.56 3.39
C LEU A 186 -5.64 -6.10 2.79
N ALA A 187 -5.59 -7.41 2.56
CA ALA A 187 -4.44 -8.07 1.98
C ALA A 187 -4.13 -7.52 0.59
N ILE A 188 -5.12 -7.35 -0.31
CA ILE A 188 -4.88 -6.88 -1.68
C ILE A 188 -4.80 -5.35 -1.87
N SER A 189 -5.32 -4.55 -0.92
CA SER A 189 -5.40 -3.08 -1.07
C SER A 189 -4.08 -2.38 -0.81
N ASP A 190 -3.79 -1.31 -1.55
CA ASP A 190 -2.69 -0.38 -1.24
C ASP A 190 -3.17 0.72 -0.29
N VAL A 191 -4.36 1.26 -0.57
CA VAL A 191 -4.99 2.33 0.22
C VAL A 191 -6.42 1.93 0.56
N ILE A 192 -6.81 2.23 1.80
CA ILE A 192 -8.16 2.03 2.32
C ILE A 192 -8.77 3.39 2.63
N ILE A 193 -10.01 3.59 2.20
CA ILE A 193 -10.83 4.73 2.61
C ILE A 193 -11.87 4.22 3.61
N TYR A 194 -11.77 4.56 4.89
CA TYR A 194 -12.88 4.39 5.82
C TYR A 194 -13.77 5.63 5.73
N ARG A 195 -14.93 5.47 5.11
CA ARG A 195 -15.91 6.52 4.84
C ARG A 195 -16.98 6.51 5.92
N THR A 196 -17.21 7.68 6.54
CA THR A 196 -18.27 7.88 7.55
C THR A 196 -18.94 9.25 7.41
N ARG A 197 -20.26 9.27 7.55
CA ARG A 197 -21.08 10.48 7.52
C ARG A 197 -21.81 10.64 8.86
N SER A 198 -21.20 11.37 9.79
CA SER A 198 -21.70 11.56 11.14
C SER A 198 -21.24 12.89 11.72
N GLU A 199 -21.86 13.35 12.80
CA GLU A 199 -21.44 14.59 13.48
C GLU A 199 -20.24 14.36 14.44
N ARG A 200 -19.90 13.10 14.69
CA ARG A 200 -18.80 12.65 15.57
C ARG A 200 -18.27 11.31 15.08
N LEU A 201 -16.98 11.06 15.23
CA LEU A 201 -16.40 9.73 15.03
C LEU A 201 -16.88 8.79 16.15
N HIS A 202 -17.72 7.81 15.79
CA HIS A 202 -18.27 6.82 16.73
C HIS A 202 -17.25 5.75 17.11
N ARG A 203 -17.48 5.07 18.24
CA ARG A 203 -16.62 3.98 18.73
C ARG A 203 -16.44 2.87 17.69
N ASP A 204 -17.49 2.59 16.93
CA ASP A 204 -17.58 1.53 15.93
C ASP A 204 -16.47 1.60 14.88
N LEU A 205 -16.09 2.81 14.44
CA LEU A 205 -14.96 3.05 13.54
C LEU A 205 -13.65 2.57 14.15
N PHE A 206 -13.40 2.94 15.42
CA PHE A 206 -12.17 2.59 16.11
C PHE A 206 -12.12 1.08 16.34
N THR A 207 -13.19 0.47 16.85
CA THR A 207 -13.26 -0.98 17.05
C THR A 207 -13.15 -1.75 15.74
N PHE A 208 -13.73 -1.24 14.65
CA PHE A 208 -13.58 -1.84 13.33
C PHE A 208 -12.12 -1.83 12.86
N LEU A 209 -11.49 -0.64 12.81
CA LEU A 209 -10.10 -0.53 12.32
C LEU A 209 -9.09 -1.23 13.24
N GLY A 210 -9.30 -1.17 14.57
CA GLY A 210 -8.45 -1.86 15.54
C GLY A 210 -8.57 -3.40 15.47
N SER A 211 -9.80 -3.92 15.36
CA SER A 211 -10.00 -5.36 15.14
C SER A 211 -9.48 -5.81 13.78
N ALA A 212 -9.64 -4.99 12.74
CA ALA A 212 -9.11 -5.23 11.40
C ALA A 212 -7.57 -5.32 11.40
N SER A 213 -6.91 -4.36 12.07
CA SER A 213 -5.46 -4.34 12.28
C SER A 213 -4.98 -5.59 13.01
N ARG A 214 -5.54 -5.88 14.20
CA ARG A 214 -5.19 -7.05 15.00
C ARG A 214 -5.41 -8.36 14.22
N ALA A 215 -6.55 -8.51 13.54
CA ALA A 215 -6.83 -9.69 12.73
C ALA A 215 -5.83 -9.83 11.57
N TYR A 216 -5.48 -8.73 10.90
CA TYR A 216 -4.48 -8.72 9.83
C TYR A 216 -3.11 -9.18 10.35
N SER A 217 -2.62 -8.56 11.42
CA SER A 217 -1.34 -8.94 12.04
C SER A 217 -1.33 -10.40 12.47
N CYS A 218 -2.36 -10.89 13.17
CA CYS A 218 -2.43 -12.30 13.59
C CYS A 218 -2.53 -13.29 12.41
N HIS A 219 -3.33 -13.00 11.38
CA HIS A 219 -3.52 -13.94 10.25
C HIS A 219 -2.35 -13.99 9.28
N PHE A 220 -1.55 -12.92 9.20
CA PHE A 220 -0.43 -12.81 8.28
C PHE A 220 0.94 -12.81 8.96
N GLN A 221 1.02 -12.86 10.29
CA GLN A 221 2.28 -12.78 11.07
C GLN A 221 3.44 -13.56 10.44
N SER A 222 3.29 -14.88 10.26
CA SER A 222 4.38 -15.72 9.75
C SER A 222 4.81 -15.38 8.30
N ALA A 223 3.90 -14.87 7.48
CA ALA A 223 4.21 -14.42 6.12
C ALA A 223 4.91 -13.05 6.13
N LEU A 224 4.50 -12.13 7.02
CA LEU A 224 5.16 -10.84 7.19
C LEU A 224 6.54 -10.99 7.85
N GLU A 225 6.71 -11.96 8.75
CA GLU A 225 7.98 -12.31 9.36
C GLU A 225 8.96 -12.92 8.35
N SER A 226 8.53 -13.80 7.45
CA SER A 226 9.42 -14.34 6.40
C SER A 226 9.92 -13.25 5.45
N ILE A 227 9.07 -12.27 5.11
CA ILE A 227 9.45 -11.11 4.30
C ILE A 227 10.43 -10.20 5.06
N ASN A 228 10.12 -9.86 6.32
CA ASN A 228 10.99 -9.03 7.15
C ASN A 228 12.37 -9.69 7.39
N ASN A 229 12.46 -11.02 7.43
CA ASN A 229 13.73 -11.73 7.58
C ASN A 229 14.55 -11.78 6.27
N ARG A 230 13.90 -11.76 5.10
CA ARG A 230 14.58 -11.65 3.79
C ARG A 230 15.04 -10.21 3.51
N SER A 231 14.28 -9.22 3.97
CA SER A 231 14.62 -7.80 3.92
C SER A 231 15.70 -7.47 4.95
N HIS A 232 16.94 -7.19 4.53
CA HIS A 232 18.03 -6.71 5.40
C HIS A 232 17.82 -5.29 5.99
N SER A 233 16.57 -4.81 6.07
CA SER A 233 16.20 -3.50 6.61
C SER A 233 15.75 -3.62 8.07
N ALA A 234 16.35 -2.84 8.98
CA ALA A 234 16.16 -2.96 10.43
C ALA A 234 14.75 -2.57 10.94
N SER A 235 13.89 -1.99 10.09
CA SER A 235 12.50 -1.71 10.45
C SER A 235 11.63 -2.94 10.24
N LYS A 236 11.08 -3.51 11.32
CA LYS A 236 9.90 -4.40 11.24
C LYS A 236 8.76 -3.58 10.64
N GLY A 237 8.52 -3.74 9.34
CA GLY A 237 7.66 -2.83 8.59
C GLY A 237 6.17 -3.05 8.91
N LEU A 238 5.42 -1.95 9.03
CA LEU A 238 3.97 -1.96 8.95
C LEU A 238 3.59 -2.25 7.49
N LEU A 239 3.55 -3.53 7.12
CA LEU A 239 3.43 -3.99 5.72
C LEU A 239 2.00 -3.94 5.16
N GLY A 240 1.03 -3.45 5.93
CA GLY A 240 -0.36 -3.30 5.50
C GLY A 240 -0.65 -2.05 4.67
N PRO A 241 -1.90 -1.90 4.22
CA PRO A 241 -2.38 -0.72 3.49
C PRO A 241 -2.30 0.58 4.30
N ALA A 242 -2.28 1.71 3.57
CA ALA A 242 -2.50 3.05 4.12
C ALA A 242 -3.99 3.24 4.45
N VAL A 243 -4.34 3.91 5.54
CA VAL A 243 -5.74 4.14 5.96
C VAL A 243 -6.07 5.63 5.95
N ILE A 244 -7.07 6.00 5.15
CA ILE A 244 -7.65 7.34 5.07
C ILE A 244 -9.04 7.32 5.71
N ILE A 245 -9.24 8.07 6.80
CA ILE A 245 -10.58 8.29 7.38
C ILE A 245 -11.21 9.50 6.70
N SER A 246 -12.21 9.26 5.85
CA SER A 246 -13.07 10.29 5.26
C SER A 246 -14.28 10.52 6.17
N HIS A 247 -14.28 11.65 6.87
CA HIS A 247 -15.33 12.04 7.82
C HIS A 247 -16.07 13.28 7.31
N GLU A 248 -17.35 13.10 6.99
CA GLU A 248 -18.23 14.20 6.60
C GLU A 248 -19.25 14.52 7.69
N THR A 249 -19.17 15.74 8.20
CA THR A 249 -20.11 16.33 9.15
C THR A 249 -21.10 17.25 8.41
N ARG A 250 -22.21 17.61 9.05
CA ARG A 250 -23.15 18.62 8.53
C ARG A 250 -23.23 19.81 9.49
N ASN A 251 -23.50 19.55 10.75
CA ASN A 251 -23.76 20.57 11.77
C ASN A 251 -22.56 20.84 12.68
N THR A 252 -21.64 19.88 12.85
CA THR A 252 -20.40 20.05 13.62
C THR A 252 -19.20 20.37 12.74
N LYS A 253 -18.16 20.93 13.36
CA LYS A 253 -16.84 21.04 12.73
C LYS A 253 -16.12 19.68 12.81
N PRO A 254 -15.50 19.19 11.72
CA PRO A 254 -14.62 18.04 11.74
C PRO A 254 -13.40 18.26 12.66
N LEU A 255 -12.59 17.22 12.92
CA LEU A 255 -11.29 17.43 13.57
C LEU A 255 -10.42 18.40 12.74
N THR A 256 -9.85 19.39 13.40
CA THR A 256 -8.96 20.39 12.80
C THR A 256 -7.61 20.34 13.51
N THR A 257 -6.52 20.56 12.76
CA THR A 257 -5.19 20.74 13.33
C THR A 257 -5.21 21.87 14.36
N SER A 258 -4.77 21.55 15.58
CA SER A 258 -4.54 22.53 16.64
C SER A 258 -3.08 22.99 16.62
N SER A 259 -2.69 23.95 17.45
CA SER A 259 -1.29 24.35 17.59
C SER A 259 -0.41 23.30 18.30
N VAL A 260 -0.98 22.20 18.81
CA VAL A 260 -0.29 21.19 19.63
C VAL A 260 -0.43 19.77 19.07
N GLU A 261 -1.61 19.41 18.57
CA GLU A 261 -1.94 18.06 18.08
C GLU A 261 -2.52 18.12 16.65
N SER A 262 -2.09 17.19 15.79
CA SER A 262 -2.73 16.91 14.50
C SER A 262 -4.00 16.07 14.67
N PRO A 263 -4.94 16.07 13.69
CA PRO A 263 -6.09 15.16 13.71
C PRO A 263 -5.67 13.69 13.85
N GLU A 264 -4.57 13.29 13.22
CA GLU A 264 -3.99 11.95 13.28
C GLU A 264 -3.51 11.59 14.70
N ASP A 265 -2.91 12.54 15.43
CA ASP A 265 -2.49 12.31 16.82
C ASP A 265 -3.71 12.15 17.74
N ILE A 266 -4.74 12.98 17.56
CA ILE A 266 -6.01 12.83 18.27
C ILE A 266 -6.64 11.45 18.00
N LEU A 267 -6.53 10.93 16.78
CA LEU A 267 -7.00 9.58 16.43
C LEU A 267 -6.15 8.50 17.11
N ARG A 268 -4.81 8.55 17.02
CA ARG A 268 -3.90 7.62 17.70
C ARG A 268 -4.17 7.58 19.20
N THR A 269 -4.31 8.73 19.84
CA THR A 269 -4.67 8.85 21.27
C THR A 269 -6.03 8.22 21.58
N ARG A 270 -7.01 8.25 20.67
CA ARG A 270 -8.30 7.55 20.85
C ARG A 270 -8.19 6.04 20.69
N PHE A 271 -7.41 5.55 19.73
CA PHE A 271 -7.12 4.11 19.59
C PHE A 271 -6.45 3.58 20.87
N LEU A 272 -5.39 4.26 21.35
CA LEU A 272 -4.70 3.93 22.60
C LEU A 272 -5.63 3.94 23.81
N LYS A 273 -6.49 4.97 23.96
CA LYS A 273 -7.49 5.04 25.05
C LYS A 273 -8.54 3.92 25.02
N LEU A 274 -8.74 3.28 23.88
CA LEU A 274 -9.64 2.13 23.71
C LEU A 274 -8.92 0.78 23.79
N ASN A 275 -7.60 0.76 24.06
CA ASN A 275 -6.73 -0.42 23.97
C ASN A 275 -6.81 -1.11 22.60
N LEU A 276 -6.84 -0.31 21.54
CA LEU A 276 -6.90 -0.77 20.15
C LEU A 276 -5.60 -0.46 19.42
N ASP A 277 -5.10 -1.46 18.72
CA ASP A 277 -3.85 -1.43 17.97
C ASP A 277 -4.09 -1.15 16.48
N ILE A 278 -3.24 -0.34 15.86
CA ILE A 278 -3.28 0.02 14.43
C ILE A 278 -1.95 -0.30 13.70
N ASP A 279 -1.03 -1.02 14.33
CA ASP A 279 0.32 -1.32 13.83
C ASP A 279 0.35 -2.24 12.59
N ALA A 280 -0.79 -2.74 12.13
CA ALA A 280 -0.89 -3.36 10.80
C ALA A 280 -0.78 -2.34 9.65
N PHE A 281 -1.23 -1.10 9.84
CA PHE A 281 -1.42 -0.12 8.77
C PHE A 281 -0.19 0.77 8.54
N SER A 282 0.21 0.96 7.29
CA SER A 282 1.43 1.70 6.96
C SER A 282 1.33 3.21 7.17
N SER A 283 0.12 3.78 7.08
CA SER A 283 -0.18 5.16 7.46
C SER A 283 -1.61 5.28 8.00
N LEU A 284 -1.86 6.35 8.75
CA LEU A 284 -3.19 6.78 9.17
C LEU A 284 -3.31 8.27 8.89
N THR A 285 -4.25 8.63 8.03
CA THR A 285 -4.47 9.99 7.51
C THR A 285 -5.96 10.36 7.65
N TYR A 286 -6.26 11.58 8.06
CA TYR A 286 -7.62 12.05 8.30
C TYR A 286 -8.05 13.14 7.31
N VAL A 287 -9.22 12.97 6.70
CA VAL A 287 -9.84 13.94 5.80
C VAL A 287 -11.22 14.29 6.33
N GLY A 288 -11.28 15.37 7.10
CA GLY A 288 -12.51 15.95 7.63
C GLY A 288 -13.09 17.02 6.71
N GLN A 289 -14.40 16.95 6.46
CA GLN A 289 -15.14 17.97 5.71
C GLN A 289 -16.49 18.26 6.36
N GLN A 290 -16.88 19.54 6.39
CA GLN A 290 -18.25 19.94 6.72
C GLN A 290 -19.00 20.27 5.43
N THR A 291 -20.07 19.54 5.13
CA THR A 291 -20.93 19.82 3.97
C THR A 291 -22.15 20.60 4.43
N VAL A 292 -22.06 21.93 4.36
CA VAL A 292 -23.17 22.85 4.66
C VAL A 292 -24.12 22.96 3.46
N GLU A 293 -23.54 23.06 2.25
CA GLU A 293 -24.25 23.12 0.97
C GLU A 293 -23.85 21.92 0.09
N LEU A 294 -24.78 21.43 -0.72
CA LEU A 294 -24.55 20.32 -1.67
C LEU A 294 -24.12 20.87 -3.04
N PRO A 295 -23.31 20.13 -3.82
CA PRO A 295 -22.80 18.78 -3.55
C PRO A 295 -21.54 18.73 -2.67
N THR A 296 -21.29 17.58 -2.05
CA THR A 296 -20.06 17.28 -1.29
C THR A 296 -18.81 17.46 -2.17
N GLN A 297 -17.85 18.27 -1.72
CA GLN A 297 -16.62 18.58 -2.48
C GLN A 297 -15.49 17.57 -2.28
N TYR A 298 -15.34 16.59 -3.18
CA TYR A 298 -14.33 15.52 -3.04
C TYR A 298 -12.86 15.92 -3.28
N ASN A 299 -12.56 17.19 -3.54
CA ASN A 299 -11.23 17.68 -3.96
C ASN A 299 -10.10 17.49 -2.92
N MET A 300 -10.43 17.54 -1.63
CA MET A 300 -9.46 17.24 -0.56
C MET A 300 -9.15 15.75 -0.53
N LEU A 301 -10.19 14.92 -0.43
CA LEU A 301 -10.07 13.46 -0.37
C LEU A 301 -9.35 12.90 -1.61
N ARG A 302 -9.68 13.39 -2.81
CA ARG A 302 -9.04 12.96 -4.06
C ARG A 302 -7.53 13.23 -4.06
N ARG A 303 -7.09 14.40 -3.59
CA ARG A 303 -5.66 14.73 -3.48
C ARG A 303 -4.95 13.84 -2.47
N THR A 304 -5.54 13.59 -1.30
CA THR A 304 -4.97 12.69 -0.29
C THR A 304 -4.86 11.25 -0.81
N VAL A 305 -5.92 10.74 -1.46
CA VAL A 305 -5.93 9.39 -2.04
C VAL A 305 -4.88 9.24 -3.15
N ILE A 306 -4.76 10.21 -4.07
CA ILE A 306 -3.72 10.18 -5.12
C ILE A 306 -2.31 10.25 -4.52
N SER A 307 -2.12 11.05 -3.46
CA SER A 307 -0.84 11.12 -2.74
C SER A 307 -0.45 9.77 -2.13
N GLU A 308 -1.37 9.09 -1.43
CA GLU A 308 -1.11 7.76 -0.85
C GLU A 308 -0.97 6.68 -1.93
N LEU A 309 -1.61 6.81 -3.10
CA LEU A 309 -1.40 5.90 -4.23
C LEU A 309 -0.01 6.05 -4.86
N SER A 310 0.51 7.28 -4.92
CA SER A 310 1.88 7.56 -5.36
C SER A 310 2.95 7.08 -4.37
N ASN A 311 2.57 6.79 -3.13
CA ASN A 311 3.47 6.26 -2.11
C ASN A 311 3.80 4.79 -2.40
N THR A 312 5.06 4.53 -2.77
CA THR A 312 5.57 3.18 -3.02
C THR A 312 6.38 2.61 -1.86
N ALA A 313 6.38 3.20 -0.67
CA ALA A 313 7.27 2.77 0.43
C ALA A 313 7.08 1.30 0.86
N VAL A 314 5.85 0.78 0.78
CA VAL A 314 5.47 -0.57 1.26
C VAL A 314 5.09 -1.50 0.11
N ARG A 315 4.28 -1.02 -0.84
CA ARG A 315 3.81 -1.77 -2.01
C ARG A 315 4.07 -0.95 -3.27
N SER A 316 4.59 -1.57 -4.32
CA SER A 316 4.79 -0.92 -5.63
C SER A 316 3.59 -1.23 -6.54
N PRO A 317 3.25 -0.36 -7.52
CA PRO A 317 2.26 -0.69 -8.54
C PRO A 317 2.70 -1.97 -9.27
N ARG A 318 1.80 -2.93 -9.51
CA ARG A 318 2.13 -4.32 -9.91
C ARG A 318 1.14 -4.89 -10.94
N SER A 319 1.45 -6.01 -11.59
CA SER A 319 0.51 -6.58 -12.58
C SER A 319 -0.81 -7.00 -11.92
N PRO A 320 -1.97 -6.74 -12.55
CA PRO A 320 -3.28 -7.24 -12.10
C PRO A 320 -3.31 -8.76 -11.88
N LYS A 321 -2.46 -9.53 -12.57
CA LYS A 321 -2.31 -10.98 -12.36
C LYS A 321 -1.95 -11.32 -10.92
N PHE A 322 -1.01 -10.58 -10.32
CA PHE A 322 -0.61 -10.80 -8.92
C PHE A 322 -1.72 -10.44 -7.93
N VAL A 323 -2.46 -9.34 -8.19
CA VAL A 323 -3.62 -8.94 -7.38
C VAL A 323 -4.67 -10.06 -7.35
N PHE A 324 -4.98 -10.64 -8.51
CA PHE A 324 -5.91 -11.77 -8.60
C PHE A 324 -5.36 -13.04 -7.94
N SER A 325 -4.10 -13.41 -8.19
CA SER A 325 -3.49 -14.62 -7.61
C SER A 325 -3.46 -14.57 -6.08
N THR A 326 -3.09 -13.44 -5.47
CA THR A 326 -3.16 -13.25 -4.01
C THR A 326 -4.60 -13.33 -3.51
N LEU A 327 -5.57 -12.68 -4.18
CA LEU A 327 -6.98 -12.78 -3.80
C LEU A 327 -7.51 -14.22 -3.84
N LYS A 328 -7.15 -14.98 -4.89
CA LYS A 328 -7.54 -16.38 -5.08
C LYS A 328 -6.92 -17.28 -4.00
N ALA A 329 -5.61 -17.17 -3.76
CA ALA A 329 -4.93 -17.92 -2.70
C ALA A 329 -5.53 -17.65 -1.31
N LEU A 330 -5.86 -16.39 -1.00
CA LEU A 330 -6.57 -16.01 0.22
C LEU A 330 -7.96 -16.63 0.28
N ASN A 331 -8.72 -16.57 -0.80
CA ASN A 331 -10.05 -17.15 -0.87
C ASN A 331 -10.05 -18.66 -0.63
N ASP A 332 -9.11 -19.36 -1.27
CA ASP A 332 -8.99 -20.82 -1.18
C ASP A 332 -8.48 -21.26 0.22
N LYS A 333 -7.59 -20.48 0.84
CA LYS A 333 -7.19 -20.65 2.26
C LYS A 333 -8.39 -20.46 3.20
N PHE A 334 -9.13 -19.36 3.07
CA PHE A 334 -10.27 -19.05 3.95
C PHE A 334 -11.47 -19.99 3.76
N ASN A 335 -11.58 -20.66 2.61
CA ASN A 335 -12.59 -21.68 2.33
C ASN A 335 -12.13 -23.11 2.69
N GLY A 336 -10.92 -23.29 3.24
CA GLY A 336 -10.40 -24.59 3.66
C GLY A 336 -9.98 -25.52 2.52
N ALA A 337 -9.95 -25.05 1.28
CA ALA A 337 -9.48 -25.80 0.12
C ALA A 337 -7.95 -26.07 0.17
N VAL A 338 -7.22 -25.19 0.87
CA VAL A 338 -5.78 -25.29 1.08
C VAL A 338 -5.50 -25.57 2.56
N LYS A 339 -4.97 -26.77 2.86
CA LYS A 339 -4.63 -27.21 4.24
C LYS A 339 -3.19 -26.87 4.68
N GLN A 340 -2.34 -26.39 3.77
CA GLN A 340 -0.93 -26.08 4.04
C GLN A 340 -0.70 -24.57 4.18
N ASN A 341 0.42 -24.20 4.82
CA ASN A 341 0.92 -22.82 4.84
C ASN A 341 1.48 -22.43 3.45
N VAL A 342 0.59 -22.13 2.52
CA VAL A 342 0.95 -21.52 1.24
C VAL A 342 1.45 -20.09 1.48
N GLU A 343 2.52 -19.72 0.78
CA GLU A 343 3.06 -18.36 0.76
C GLU A 343 2.04 -17.43 0.07
N ILE A 344 1.36 -16.61 0.88
CA ILE A 344 0.17 -15.83 0.45
C ILE A 344 0.56 -14.63 -0.41
N PHE A 345 1.68 -14.00 -0.05
CA PHE A 345 2.22 -12.86 -0.74
C PHE A 345 3.50 -13.31 -1.45
N PRO A 346 3.53 -13.33 -2.80
CA PRO A 346 4.79 -13.50 -3.52
C PRO A 346 5.70 -12.28 -3.24
N ASP A 347 7.01 -12.44 -3.35
CA ASP A 347 7.95 -11.34 -3.03
C ASP A 347 7.65 -10.09 -3.88
N GLU A 348 7.25 -10.27 -5.14
CA GLU A 348 6.92 -9.17 -6.08
C GLU A 348 5.72 -8.30 -5.64
N TYR A 349 4.98 -8.74 -4.63
CA TYR A 349 3.84 -8.03 -4.03
C TYR A 349 4.25 -6.76 -3.27
N PHE A 350 5.47 -6.74 -2.71
CA PHE A 350 6.01 -5.63 -1.92
C PHE A 350 7.04 -4.81 -2.70
N THR A 351 7.40 -3.64 -2.18
CA THR A 351 8.49 -2.83 -2.75
C THR A 351 9.85 -3.34 -2.27
N CYS A 352 10.85 -3.29 -3.16
CA CYS A 352 12.24 -3.53 -2.81
C CYS A 352 12.68 -2.67 -1.60
N PRO A 353 13.29 -3.26 -0.56
CA PRO A 353 13.68 -2.53 0.64
C PRO A 353 14.93 -1.66 0.47
N ALA A 354 15.62 -1.75 -0.68
CA ALA A 354 16.83 -1.00 -0.96
C ALA A 354 16.58 0.51 -0.91
N ALA A 355 17.46 1.22 -0.20
CA ALA A 355 17.48 2.68 -0.12
C ALA A 355 18.86 3.20 -0.52
N CYS A 356 18.88 4.30 -1.26
CA CYS A 356 20.09 4.94 -1.74
C CYS A 356 20.95 5.43 -0.56
N LEU A 357 22.21 4.98 -0.48
CA LEU A 357 23.13 5.29 0.62
C LEU A 357 23.45 6.79 0.73
N SER A 358 23.33 7.54 -0.36
CA SER A 358 23.65 8.98 -0.39
C SER A 358 22.47 9.87 0.04
N CYS A 359 21.23 9.54 -0.36
CA CYS A 359 20.06 10.43 -0.16
C CYS A 359 18.86 9.78 0.54
N GLY A 360 18.90 8.48 0.82
CA GLY A 360 17.81 7.73 1.45
C GLY A 360 16.62 7.40 0.53
N ALA A 361 16.63 7.82 -0.74
CA ALA A 361 15.57 7.50 -1.69
C ALA A 361 15.42 5.98 -1.87
N ARG A 362 14.19 5.47 -1.75
CA ARG A 362 13.90 4.03 -1.87
C ARG A 362 13.80 3.61 -3.33
N CYS A 363 14.13 2.34 -3.59
CA CYS A 363 13.86 1.69 -4.86
C CYS A 363 12.33 1.62 -5.07
N GLN A 364 11.86 1.89 -6.29
CA GLN A 364 10.43 1.82 -6.64
C GLN A 364 10.02 0.47 -7.27
N SER A 365 10.99 -0.41 -7.53
CA SER A 365 10.76 -1.76 -8.06
C SER A 365 10.07 -2.68 -7.03
N SER A 366 9.41 -3.73 -7.52
CA SER A 366 9.00 -4.89 -6.71
C SER A 366 10.20 -5.54 -5.99
N MET A 367 10.00 -6.13 -4.82
CA MET A 367 11.03 -6.91 -4.12
C MET A 367 11.38 -8.17 -4.94
N GLY A 368 12.65 -8.60 -4.89
CA GLY A 368 13.16 -9.71 -5.71
C GLY A 368 13.41 -9.36 -7.18
N HIS A 369 13.37 -8.07 -7.56
CA HIS A 369 13.60 -7.66 -8.95
C HIS A 369 15.01 -7.96 -9.45
N GLU A 370 15.98 -8.13 -8.55
CA GLU A 370 17.41 -8.27 -8.83
C GLU A 370 17.72 -9.44 -9.79
N GLY A 371 16.88 -10.48 -9.81
CA GLY A 371 17.00 -11.61 -10.74
C GLY A 371 16.45 -11.36 -12.15
N ASN A 372 15.58 -10.36 -12.34
CA ASN A 372 14.93 -10.03 -13.62
C ASN A 372 15.42 -8.70 -14.23
N ASN A 373 15.76 -7.74 -13.38
CA ASN A 373 16.33 -6.43 -13.71
C ASN A 373 17.31 -6.05 -12.58
N PRO A 374 18.63 -6.10 -12.81
CA PRO A 374 19.62 -5.88 -11.74
C PRO A 374 19.61 -4.45 -11.20
N ASP A 375 19.12 -3.47 -11.97
CA ASP A 375 19.19 -2.06 -11.60
C ASP A 375 18.02 -1.63 -10.70
N HIS A 376 18.34 -1.21 -9.48
CA HIS A 376 17.44 -0.45 -8.62
C HIS A 376 17.16 0.95 -9.21
N LYS A 377 15.92 1.45 -9.05
CA LYS A 377 15.44 2.67 -9.72
C LYS A 377 14.71 3.60 -8.74
N SER A 378 14.90 4.90 -8.91
CA SER A 378 14.16 5.96 -8.21
C SER A 378 14.01 7.18 -9.11
N ASP A 379 12.80 7.70 -9.25
CA ASP A 379 12.47 8.92 -10.04
C ASP A 379 12.99 10.22 -9.39
N THR A 380 13.44 10.15 -8.13
CA THR A 380 13.95 11.32 -7.40
C THR A 380 15.38 11.66 -7.82
N ASN A 381 15.75 12.94 -7.81
CA ASN A 381 17.15 13.32 -8.00
C ASN A 381 17.97 12.97 -6.76
N CYS A 382 19.15 12.37 -6.96
CA CYS A 382 20.06 12.07 -5.87
C CYS A 382 20.82 13.33 -5.39
N ARG A 383 21.34 13.29 -4.15
CA ARG A 383 22.20 14.33 -3.58
C ARG A 383 23.67 13.97 -3.85
N TYR A 384 24.56 14.94 -4.03
CA TYR A 384 26.00 14.63 -4.05
C TYR A 384 26.53 14.36 -2.64
N THR A 385 27.22 13.24 -2.46
CA THR A 385 27.91 12.86 -1.20
C THR A 385 29.33 12.40 -1.52
N HIS A 386 30.33 13.16 -1.07
CA HIS A 386 31.74 12.91 -1.35
C HIS A 386 32.22 11.49 -0.95
N GLN A 387 31.67 10.90 0.12
CA GLN A 387 32.02 9.55 0.57
C GLN A 387 31.75 8.45 -0.49
N TYR A 388 30.81 8.68 -1.41
CA TYR A 388 30.43 7.72 -2.44
C TYR A 388 30.78 8.16 -3.87
N GLU A 389 31.40 9.35 -4.02
CA GLU A 389 31.75 9.97 -5.30
C GLU A 389 30.67 9.80 -6.39
N ASN A 390 29.41 10.05 -6.03
CA ASN A 390 28.24 9.62 -6.81
C ASN A 390 27.92 10.50 -8.03
N ILE A 391 28.96 10.90 -8.76
CA ILE A 391 28.90 11.63 -10.02
C ILE A 391 29.30 10.68 -11.15
N ARG A 392 28.52 10.67 -12.23
CA ARG A 392 28.92 10.08 -13.51
C ARG A 392 29.27 11.18 -14.50
N TYR A 393 30.29 10.95 -15.32
CA TYR A 393 30.65 11.86 -16.40
C TYR A 393 30.00 11.41 -17.71
N ILE A 394 29.43 12.35 -18.46
CA ILE A 394 28.80 12.11 -19.76
C ILE A 394 29.49 12.98 -20.80
N CYS A 395 29.86 12.40 -21.95
CA CYS A 395 30.50 13.15 -23.04
C CYS A 395 29.57 14.28 -23.56
N LYS A 396 30.01 15.54 -23.46
CA LYS A 396 29.23 16.70 -23.93
C LYS A 396 28.90 16.63 -25.42
N THR A 397 29.83 16.15 -26.24
CA THR A 397 29.65 16.03 -27.70
C THR A 397 28.60 15.00 -28.06
N CYS A 398 28.62 13.82 -27.42
CA CYS A 398 27.56 12.82 -27.61
C CYS A 398 26.21 13.34 -27.12
N TYR A 399 26.17 14.00 -25.96
CA TYR A 399 24.93 14.54 -25.40
C TYR A 399 24.27 15.57 -26.33
N LYS A 400 25.04 16.49 -26.91
CA LYS A 400 24.57 17.45 -27.94
C LYS A 400 24.00 16.75 -29.19
N ASN A 401 24.48 15.55 -29.50
CA ASN A 401 24.01 14.72 -30.61
C ASN A 401 22.89 13.73 -30.18
N GLY A 402 22.26 13.93 -29.02
CA GLY A 402 21.16 13.11 -28.53
C GLY A 402 21.55 11.74 -27.98
N LYS A 403 22.82 11.52 -27.60
CA LYS A 403 23.33 10.25 -27.04
C LYS A 403 23.98 10.44 -25.68
N GLU A 404 23.49 9.73 -24.67
CA GLU A 404 24.12 9.67 -23.34
C GLU A 404 25.20 8.58 -23.32
N ILE A 405 26.47 8.99 -23.47
CA ILE A 405 27.63 8.11 -23.34
C ILE A 405 28.35 8.45 -22.04
N ILE A 406 28.26 7.52 -21.08
CA ILE A 406 29.00 7.59 -19.82
C ILE A 406 30.48 7.34 -20.12
N VAL A 407 31.34 8.17 -19.52
CA VAL A 407 32.80 8.12 -19.63
C VAL A 407 33.40 8.15 -18.23
N LYS A 408 34.65 7.70 -18.08
CA LYS A 408 35.37 7.68 -16.80
C LYS A 408 36.77 8.28 -16.96
N PRO A 409 37.34 8.88 -15.89
CA PRO A 409 38.77 9.15 -15.81
C PRO A 409 39.53 7.83 -15.78
N GLU A 410 40.43 7.63 -16.73
CA GLU A 410 41.32 6.47 -16.78
C GLU A 410 42.78 6.94 -16.69
N ALA A 411 43.60 6.18 -15.98
CA ALA A 411 45.04 6.44 -15.85
C ALA A 411 45.84 5.99 -17.09
N PHE A 412 45.18 5.29 -18.02
CA PHE A 412 45.75 4.69 -19.22
C PHE A 412 44.82 4.95 -20.40
N THR A 413 45.37 5.01 -21.61
CA THR A 413 44.58 5.02 -22.85
C THR A 413 44.29 3.58 -23.26
N SER A 414 43.09 3.32 -23.78
CA SER A 414 42.59 1.95 -24.03
C SER A 414 43.34 1.13 -25.10
N ASN A 415 44.36 1.73 -25.74
CA ASN A 415 45.00 1.24 -26.96
C ASN A 415 46.49 0.84 -26.83
N GLU A 416 47.10 0.86 -25.63
CA GLU A 416 48.53 0.50 -25.46
C GLU A 416 48.79 -0.54 -24.36
N SER A 417 48.91 -1.81 -24.75
CA SER A 417 49.30 -2.91 -23.86
C SER A 417 50.81 -2.95 -23.61
N SER A 418 51.34 -2.00 -22.83
CA SER A 418 52.75 -2.02 -22.42
C SER A 418 52.97 -1.56 -20.97
N TRP A 419 53.68 -2.41 -20.22
CA TRP A 419 54.19 -2.10 -18.88
C TRP A 419 55.10 -0.86 -18.84
N PHE A 420 55.77 -0.53 -19.95
CA PHE A 420 56.53 0.71 -20.09
C PHE A 420 55.65 1.97 -20.09
N SER A 421 54.40 1.87 -20.54
CA SER A 421 53.45 2.98 -20.51
C SER A 421 53.03 3.32 -19.07
N ILE A 422 52.99 2.34 -18.16
CA ILE A 422 52.64 2.55 -16.73
C ILE A 422 53.58 3.58 -16.07
N ALA A 423 54.89 3.47 -16.29
CA ALA A 423 55.87 4.42 -15.77
C ALA A 423 55.75 5.81 -16.41
N LYS A 424 55.35 5.88 -17.68
CA LYS A 424 55.16 7.14 -18.43
C LYS A 424 53.89 7.89 -18.00
N TYR A 425 52.82 7.16 -17.71
CA TYR A 425 51.52 7.73 -17.35
C TYR A 425 51.40 8.13 -15.87
N ALA A 426 52.13 7.48 -14.96
CA ALA A 426 52.17 7.84 -13.54
C ALA A 426 52.55 9.32 -13.29
N TRP A 427 53.27 9.97 -14.23
CA TRP A 427 53.68 11.37 -14.15
C TRP A 427 52.86 12.31 -15.06
N SER A 428 51.93 11.79 -15.88
CA SER A 428 51.14 12.57 -16.86
C SER A 428 49.68 12.81 -16.48
N GLY A 429 49.20 12.26 -15.37
CA GLY A 429 47.81 12.40 -14.92
C GLY A 429 46.82 11.53 -15.71
N TYR A 430 45.52 11.75 -15.49
CA TYR A 430 44.42 11.01 -16.13
C TYR A 430 43.99 11.58 -17.49
N VAL A 431 43.36 10.72 -18.28
CA VAL A 431 42.69 10.98 -19.56
C VAL A 431 41.20 10.61 -19.44
N ILE A 432 40.33 11.19 -20.26
CA ILE A 432 38.95 10.71 -20.44
C ILE A 432 38.75 10.40 -21.92
N GLU A 433 38.46 9.14 -22.24
CA GLU A 433 38.13 8.68 -23.58
C GLU A 433 36.62 8.48 -23.73
N CYS A 434 36.09 8.80 -24.90
CA CYS A 434 34.72 8.50 -25.30
C CYS A 434 34.75 7.54 -26.49
N PRO A 435 34.07 6.37 -26.45
CA PRO A 435 34.13 5.39 -27.54
C PRO A 435 33.62 5.90 -28.90
N ASN A 436 32.90 7.02 -28.92
CA ASN A 436 32.37 7.67 -30.13
C ASN A 436 33.09 8.99 -30.50
N CYS A 437 34.01 9.48 -29.67
CA CYS A 437 34.71 10.76 -29.90
C CYS A 437 36.23 10.71 -29.68
N GLY A 438 36.79 9.58 -29.26
CA GLY A 438 38.21 9.45 -28.91
C GLY A 438 38.54 10.13 -27.56
N GLU A 439 39.79 10.55 -27.40
CA GLU A 439 40.23 11.35 -26.25
C GLU A 439 39.47 12.69 -26.21
N ILE A 440 38.67 12.90 -25.18
CA ILE A 440 37.91 14.15 -24.99
C ILE A 440 38.54 15.07 -23.93
N TYR A 441 39.46 14.57 -23.10
CA TYR A 441 40.11 15.35 -22.05
C TYR A 441 41.44 14.75 -21.58
N ARG A 442 42.41 15.61 -21.24
CA ARG A 442 43.68 15.25 -20.60
C ARG A 442 44.04 16.23 -19.49
N SER A 443 44.28 15.70 -18.29
CA SER A 443 44.48 16.51 -17.07
C SER A 443 45.79 17.29 -16.99
N ARG A 444 46.82 16.90 -17.75
CA ARG A 444 48.12 17.62 -17.86
C ARG A 444 48.45 17.95 -19.32
N GLN A 445 47.54 18.62 -20.01
CA GLN A 445 47.77 19.09 -21.39
C GLN A 445 48.68 20.33 -21.43
N TYR A 446 48.62 21.18 -20.40
CA TYR A 446 49.42 22.40 -20.26
C TYR A 446 50.14 22.43 -18.89
N TRP A 447 51.27 23.15 -18.80
CA TRP A 447 52.02 23.30 -17.54
C TRP A 447 51.25 24.08 -16.46
N PHE A 448 50.40 25.04 -16.87
CA PHE A 448 49.53 25.81 -15.98
C PHE A 448 48.17 26.01 -16.67
N GLY A 449 47.10 26.13 -15.87
CA GLY A 449 45.78 26.53 -16.38
C GLY A 449 44.96 25.43 -17.07
N ASN A 450 45.18 24.14 -16.77
CA ASN A 450 44.30 23.08 -17.28
C ASN A 450 42.85 23.31 -16.79
N VAL A 451 41.93 23.50 -17.74
CA VAL A 451 40.50 23.70 -17.49
C VAL A 451 39.90 22.38 -17.02
N SER A 452 39.09 22.38 -15.96
CA SER A 452 38.51 21.13 -15.44
C SER A 452 37.60 20.42 -16.48
N PRO A 453 37.49 19.08 -16.45
CA PRO A 453 36.75 18.35 -17.48
C PRO A 453 35.25 18.72 -17.50
N GLU A 454 34.68 19.08 -16.36
CA GLU A 454 33.27 19.49 -16.20
C GLU A 454 32.97 20.83 -16.90
N LEU A 455 33.99 21.66 -17.14
CA LEU A 455 33.87 22.89 -17.92
C LEU A 455 34.06 22.63 -19.42
N SER A 456 35.03 21.80 -19.80
CA SER A 456 35.42 21.57 -21.20
C SER A 456 34.70 20.40 -21.89
N ALA A 457 34.85 19.18 -21.36
CA ALA A 457 34.63 17.93 -22.10
C ALA A 457 33.41 17.10 -21.65
N VAL A 458 33.12 17.09 -20.36
CA VAL A 458 32.06 16.26 -19.77
C VAL A 458 30.98 17.09 -19.09
N ARG A 459 29.77 16.54 -19.05
CA ARG A 459 28.68 16.95 -18.17
C ARG A 459 28.69 16.02 -16.97
N THR A 460 28.50 16.57 -15.78
CA THR A 460 28.34 15.80 -14.54
C THR A 460 26.87 15.50 -14.30
N GLU A 461 26.56 14.28 -13.85
CA GLU A 461 25.25 13.93 -13.34
C GLU A 461 25.37 13.15 -12.04
N ILE A 462 24.52 13.48 -11.07
CA ILE A 462 24.49 12.83 -9.77
C ILE A 462 23.58 11.61 -9.87
N HIS A 463 24.05 10.44 -9.43
CA HIS A 463 23.30 9.19 -9.50
C HIS A 463 23.09 8.57 -8.11
N HIS A 464 22.11 7.67 -8.00
CA HIS A 464 21.84 6.92 -6.78
C HIS A 464 22.89 5.84 -6.56
N ILE A 465 23.27 5.64 -5.29
CA ILE A 465 24.22 4.61 -4.84
C ILE A 465 23.44 3.59 -4.04
N TRP A 466 23.34 2.37 -4.57
CA TRP A 466 22.52 1.32 -3.98
C TRP A 466 23.36 0.31 -3.17
N PRO A 467 22.82 -0.30 -2.10
CA PRO A 467 23.50 -1.36 -1.36
C PRO A 467 23.81 -2.56 -2.27
N GLY A 468 24.92 -3.26 -2.03
CA GLY A 468 25.27 -4.48 -2.76
C GLY A 468 25.78 -4.28 -4.19
N VAL A 469 25.59 -3.10 -4.80
CA VAL A 469 26.33 -2.72 -6.00
C VAL A 469 27.80 -2.59 -5.62
N ASN A 470 28.66 -3.37 -6.28
CA ASN A 470 30.11 -3.16 -6.18
C ASN A 470 30.44 -1.78 -6.72
N ILE A 471 30.55 -0.81 -5.80
CA ILE A 471 31.33 0.40 -6.05
C ILE A 471 32.75 -0.11 -6.29
N VAL A 472 33.12 -0.20 -7.57
CA VAL A 472 34.52 -0.40 -7.96
C VAL A 472 35.25 0.88 -7.60
N PHE A 473 35.59 1.00 -6.32
CA PHE A 473 36.66 1.85 -5.88
C PHE A 473 37.87 1.43 -6.72
N SER A 474 38.39 2.39 -7.50
CA SER A 474 39.69 2.24 -8.13
C SER A 474 40.72 2.08 -7.01
N VAL A 475 41.06 0.82 -6.70
CA VAL A 475 42.10 0.47 -5.71
C VAL A 475 43.48 0.88 -6.21
N ASP A 476 43.56 1.36 -7.46
CA ASP A 476 44.77 1.79 -8.15
C ASP A 476 45.50 2.92 -7.40
N LEU A 477 44.81 3.77 -6.63
CA LEU A 477 45.45 4.79 -5.79
C LEU A 477 46.25 4.19 -4.62
N LEU A 478 45.79 3.07 -4.03
CA LEU A 478 46.56 2.31 -3.03
C LEU A 478 47.70 1.52 -3.68
N PHE A 479 47.49 1.00 -4.90
CA PHE A 479 48.52 0.30 -5.65
C PHE A 479 49.68 1.24 -6.05
N VAL A 480 49.37 2.45 -6.50
CA VAL A 480 50.37 3.51 -6.78
C VAL A 480 51.12 3.91 -5.51
N PHE A 481 50.45 4.00 -4.35
CA PHE A 481 51.12 4.30 -3.07
C PHE A 481 52.08 3.19 -2.62
N LEU A 482 51.70 1.92 -2.80
CA LEU A 482 52.56 0.77 -2.52
C LEU A 482 53.77 0.71 -3.46
N ILE A 483 53.57 0.98 -4.76
CA ILE A 483 54.66 1.09 -5.74
C ILE A 483 55.59 2.25 -5.36
N TYR A 484 55.06 3.40 -4.93
CA TYR A 484 55.86 4.54 -4.51
C TYR A 484 56.76 4.19 -3.30
N ILE A 485 56.21 3.52 -2.28
CA ILE A 485 57.00 3.03 -1.14
C ILE A 485 58.06 2.00 -1.58
N PHE A 486 57.71 1.08 -2.48
CA PHE A 486 58.65 0.06 -2.95
C PHE A 486 59.79 0.63 -3.81
N VAL A 487 59.51 1.63 -4.65
CA VAL A 487 60.53 2.31 -5.48
C VAL A 487 61.40 3.24 -4.64
N CYS A 488 60.82 4.00 -3.70
CA CYS A 488 61.60 4.89 -2.82
C CYS A 488 62.50 4.12 -1.84
N ASN A 489 62.06 2.97 -1.30
CA ASN A 489 62.91 2.18 -0.39
C ASN A 489 64.08 1.48 -1.11
N ASN A 490 63.94 1.13 -2.39
CA ASN A 490 65.04 0.51 -3.16
C ASN A 490 66.08 1.53 -3.68
N PHE A 491 65.82 2.83 -3.60
CA PHE A 491 66.76 3.88 -4.01
C PHE A 491 67.66 4.43 -2.88
N VAL A 492 67.54 3.88 -1.66
CA VAL A 492 68.33 4.28 -0.48
C VAL A 492 69.42 3.24 -0.13
N VAL A 493 69.50 2.13 -0.88
CA VAL A 493 70.52 1.08 -0.68
C VAL A 493 71.15 0.68 -2.03
N GLN A 494 71.92 1.60 -2.62
CA GLN A 494 72.99 1.30 -3.58
C GLN A 494 74.08 2.38 -3.55
#